data_AF-A0AA45C4S1-F1
#
_entry.id   AF-A0AA45C4S1-F1
#
_cell.length_a   1.000
_cell.length_b   1.000
_cell.length_c   1.000
_cell.angle_alpha   90.00
_cell.angle_beta   90.00
_cell.angle_gamma   90.00
#
_symmetry.space_group_name_H-M   'P 1'
#
loop_
_entity.id
_entity.type
_entity.pdbx_description
1 polymer ?
#
loop_
_entity_poly.entity_id
_entity_poly.type
_entity_poly.pdbx_seq_one_letter_code
_entity_poly.pdbx_strand_id
1 'polypeptide(L)'
;MLFIIIMVIFILVSKNVYSYCMKKFVYDNHLYSEYILENKLPPEEWINGDNAQKNKNNSLKRINKIIDYFKVSKLVDNDETRENILKDLNEVYENWKVMDVSNFNRKVD
;
A
#
# COMPACT_ATOMS: atom_id res chain seq x y z
N MET A 1 -33.22 -4.76 28.45
CA MET A 1 -33.73 -4.89 27.07
C MET A 1 -33.10 -3.85 26.13
N LEU A 2 -33.34 -2.54 26.33
CA LEU A 2 -32.80 -1.47 25.44
C LEU A 2 -31.27 -1.50 25.27
N PHE A 3 -30.52 -1.70 26.34
CA PHE A 3 -29.06 -1.82 26.30
C PHE A 3 -28.57 -2.99 25.40
N ILE A 4 -29.24 -4.14 25.49
CA ILE A 4 -28.90 -5.32 24.68
C ILE A 4 -29.17 -5.03 23.20
N ILE A 5 -30.28 -4.36 22.89
CA ILE A 5 -30.63 -3.98 21.52
C ILE A 5 -29.56 -3.04 20.94
N ILE A 6 -29.12 -2.04 21.71
CA ILE A 6 -28.06 -1.11 21.29
C ILE A 6 -26.73 -1.84 21.07
N MET A 7 -26.34 -2.78 21.93
CA MET A 7 -25.12 -3.57 21.73
C MET A 7 -25.19 -4.42 20.46
N VAL A 8 -26.32 -5.06 20.17
CA VAL A 8 -26.49 -5.86 18.95
C VAL A 8 -26.37 -4.97 17.71
N ILE A 9 -27.02 -3.80 17.71
CA ILE A 9 -26.89 -2.81 16.62
C ILE A 9 -25.44 -2.38 16.45
N PHE A 10 -24.74 -2.05 17.54
CA PHE A 10 -23.33 -1.65 17.50
C PHE A 10 -22.44 -2.74 16.92
N ILE A 11 -22.64 -4.01 17.29
CA ILE A 11 -21.88 -5.15 16.76
C ILE A 11 -22.13 -5.30 15.25
N LEU A 12 -23.38 -5.19 14.80
CA LEU A 12 -23.73 -5.28 13.37
C LEU A 12 -23.11 -4.14 12.57
N VAL A 13 -23.19 -2.91 13.07
CA VAL A 13 -22.54 -1.74 12.44
C VAL A 13 -21.02 -1.93 12.41
N SER A 14 -20.41 -2.33 13.51
CA SER A 14 -18.97 -2.55 13.60
C SER A 14 -18.48 -3.61 12.62
N LYS A 15 -19.23 -4.71 12.43
CA LYS A 15 -18.92 -5.74 11.43
C LYS A 15 -18.96 -5.20 10.01
N ASN A 16 -19.98 -4.42 9.67
CA ASN A 16 -20.10 -3.83 8.34
C ASN A 16 -18.98 -2.83 8.06
N VAL A 17 -18.66 -1.97 9.04
CA VAL A 17 -17.54 -1.03 8.95
C VAL A 17 -16.21 -1.78 8.79
N TYR A 18 -15.97 -2.79 9.62
CA TYR A 18 -14.75 -3.60 9.53
C TYR A 18 -14.63 -4.30 8.17
N SER A 19 -15.71 -4.91 7.68
CA SER A 19 -15.72 -5.57 6.36
C SER A 19 -15.42 -4.58 5.24
N TYR A 20 -16.04 -3.40 5.27
CA TYR A 20 -15.78 -2.36 4.28
C TYR A 20 -14.33 -1.87 4.32
N CYS A 21 -13.82 -1.54 5.51
CA CYS A 21 -12.44 -1.11 5.70
C CYS A 21 -11.44 -2.17 5.24
N MET A 22 -11.67 -3.44 5.54
CA MET A 22 -10.79 -4.53 5.14
C MET A 22 -10.80 -4.75 3.63
N LYS A 23 -11.98 -4.72 3.00
CA LYS A 23 -12.11 -4.82 1.53
C LYS A 23 -11.35 -3.70 0.84
N LYS A 24 -11.51 -2.46 1.31
CA LYS A 24 -10.80 -1.31 0.78
C LYS A 24 -9.28 -1.43 0.99
N PHE A 25 -8.84 -1.84 2.17
CA PHE A 25 -7.43 -2.05 2.46
C PHE A 25 -6.78 -3.09 1.54
N VAL A 26 -7.44 -4.23 1.32
CA VAL A 26 -6.98 -5.27 0.40
C VAL A 26 -6.93 -4.73 -1.03
N TYR A 27 -8.01 -4.07 -1.48
CA TYR A 27 -8.09 -3.46 -2.81
C TYR A 27 -6.95 -2.47 -3.06
N ASP A 28 -6.74 -1.52 -2.15
CA ASP A 28 -5.70 -0.49 -2.29
C ASP A 28 -4.30 -1.13 -2.36
N ASN A 29 -3.99 -2.10 -1.49
CA ASN A 29 -2.68 -2.77 -1.53
C ASN A 29 -2.46 -3.53 -2.83
N HIS A 30 -3.47 -4.23 -3.36
CA HIS A 30 -3.35 -4.91 -4.65
C HIS A 30 -3.16 -3.91 -5.79
N LEU A 31 -4.02 -2.89 -5.88
CA LEU A 31 -3.96 -1.87 -6.92
C LEU A 31 -2.58 -1.18 -6.99
N TYR A 32 -2.06 -0.75 -5.84
CA TYR A 32 -0.76 -0.09 -5.81
C TYR A 32 0.39 -1.06 -6.04
N SER A 33 0.27 -2.31 -5.61
CA SER A 33 1.28 -3.32 -5.91
C SER A 33 1.37 -3.60 -7.39
N GLU A 34 0.24 -3.76 -8.09
CA GLU A 34 0.20 -3.94 -9.55
C GLU A 34 0.84 -2.75 -10.25
N TYR A 35 0.45 -1.53 -9.87
CA TYR A 35 1.05 -0.31 -10.42
C TYR A 35 2.58 -0.29 -10.25
N ILE A 36 3.08 -0.59 -9.05
CA ILE A 36 4.50 -0.59 -8.74
C ILE A 36 5.23 -1.68 -9.53
N LEU A 37 4.65 -2.88 -9.62
CA LEU A 37 5.25 -4.00 -10.32
C LEU A 37 5.34 -3.76 -11.82
N GLU A 38 4.35 -3.08 -12.40
CA GLU A 38 4.30 -2.72 -13.82
C GLU A 38 5.24 -1.55 -14.15
N ASN A 39 5.14 -0.46 -13.39
CA ASN A 39 5.86 0.79 -13.71
C ASN A 39 7.25 0.89 -13.06
N LYS A 40 7.59 -0.05 -12.17
CA LYS A 40 8.84 -0.07 -11.38
C LYS A 40 9.10 1.24 -10.62
N LEU A 41 8.04 1.98 -10.30
CA LEU A 41 8.06 3.30 -9.66
C LEU A 41 6.88 3.45 -8.69
N PRO A 42 7.01 4.28 -7.64
CA PRO A 42 5.87 4.63 -6.80
C PRO A 42 4.81 5.43 -7.58
N PRO A 43 3.53 5.33 -7.22
CA PRO A 43 2.46 6.14 -7.81
C PRO A 43 2.72 7.65 -7.73
N GLU A 44 2.37 8.38 -8.79
CA GLU A 44 2.58 9.83 -8.90
C GLU A 44 1.92 10.61 -7.74
N GLU A 45 0.73 10.20 -7.37
CA GLU A 45 -0.01 10.75 -6.22
C GLU A 45 0.74 10.65 -4.87
N TRP A 46 1.74 9.78 -4.75
CA TRP A 46 2.53 9.66 -3.52
C TRP A 46 3.75 10.58 -3.49
N ILE A 47 4.19 11.00 -4.67
CA ILE A 47 5.41 11.77 -4.88
C ILE A 47 5.10 13.25 -5.12
N ASN A 48 3.92 13.56 -5.65
CA ASN A 48 3.46 14.91 -5.95
C ASN A 48 3.29 15.77 -4.69
N GLY A 49 3.78 17.01 -4.75
CA GLY A 49 3.63 18.02 -3.71
C GLY A 49 4.93 18.76 -3.38
N ASP A 50 4.82 19.82 -2.59
CA ASP A 50 5.88 20.83 -2.43
C ASP A 50 7.11 20.33 -1.66
N ASN A 51 7.00 19.21 -0.94
CA ASN A 51 8.09 18.68 -0.11
C ASN A 51 8.53 17.30 -0.60
N ALA A 52 9.40 17.31 -1.61
CA ALA A 52 9.91 16.10 -2.26
C ALA A 52 10.52 15.09 -1.28
N GLN A 53 11.27 15.54 -0.27
CA GLN A 53 11.87 14.63 0.72
C GLN A 53 10.82 13.98 1.63
N LYS A 54 9.82 14.74 2.08
CA LYS A 54 8.70 14.20 2.86
C LYS A 54 7.89 13.19 2.04
N ASN A 55 7.61 13.51 0.78
CA ASN A 55 6.86 12.64 -0.13
C ASN A 55 7.62 11.36 -0.46
N LYS A 56 8.94 11.44 -0.69
CA LYS A 56 9.81 10.28 -0.82
C LYS A 56 9.75 9.38 0.41
N ASN A 57 9.90 9.95 1.60
CA ASN A 57 9.84 9.21 2.87
C ASN A 57 8.46 8.56 3.08
N ASN A 58 7.38 9.24 2.71
CA ASN A 58 6.02 8.68 2.77
C ASN A 58 5.82 7.53 1.78
N SER A 59 6.33 7.69 0.56
CA SER A 59 6.31 6.65 -0.47
C SER A 59 7.06 5.40 -0.01
N LEU A 60 8.26 5.55 0.56
CA LEU A 60 9.01 4.44 1.16
C LEU A 60 8.21 3.70 2.22
N LYS A 61 7.56 4.44 3.14
CA LYS A 61 6.70 3.84 4.17
C LYS A 61 5.53 3.06 3.58
N ARG A 62 4.93 3.56 2.49
CA ARG A 62 3.82 2.90 1.81
C ARG A 62 4.28 1.63 1.09
N ILE A 63 5.38 1.68 0.35
CA ILE A 63 5.98 0.50 -0.30
C ILE A 63 6.30 -0.57 0.75
N ASN A 64 6.91 -0.19 1.87
CA ASN A 64 7.21 -1.14 2.95
C ASN A 64 5.95 -1.79 3.54
N LYS A 65 4.84 -1.04 3.67
CA LYS A 65 3.56 -1.63 4.10
C LYS A 65 3.02 -2.65 3.11
N ILE A 66 3.16 -2.40 1.81
CA ILE A 66 2.76 -3.36 0.77
C ILE A 66 3.63 -4.62 0.84
N ILE A 67 4.95 -4.46 1.00
CA ILE A 67 5.87 -5.58 1.23
C ILE A 67 5.44 -6.40 2.45
N ASP A 68 5.17 -5.75 3.59
CA ASP A 68 4.74 -6.43 4.80
C ASP A 68 3.38 -7.12 4.64
N TYR A 69 2.47 -6.53 3.87
CA TYR A 69 1.21 -7.16 3.49
C TYR A 69 1.44 -8.47 2.73
N PHE A 70 2.28 -8.48 1.69
CA PHE A 70 2.54 -9.69 0.90
C PHE A 70 3.32 -10.77 1.66
N LYS A 71 4.14 -10.41 2.65
CA LYS A 71 4.83 -11.40 3.51
C LYS A 71 3.87 -12.30 4.29
N VAL A 72 2.74 -11.76 4.73
CA VAL A 72 1.79 -12.47 5.61
C VAL A 72 0.45 -12.78 4.93
N SER A 73 0.22 -12.23 3.73
CA SER A 73 -1.03 -12.42 3.01
C SER A 73 -1.16 -13.86 2.53
N LYS A 74 -2.24 -14.50 2.94
CA LYS A 74 -2.68 -15.80 2.41
C LYS A 74 -3.36 -15.71 1.04
N LEU A 75 -3.49 -14.50 0.47
CA LEU A 75 -4.16 -14.29 -0.82
C LEU A 75 -3.25 -14.59 -2.02
N VAL A 76 -1.95 -14.81 -1.78
CA VAL A 76 -1.01 -15.32 -2.78
C VAL A 76 -0.80 -16.80 -2.47
N ASP A 77 -1.48 -17.65 -3.23
CA ASP A 77 -1.53 -19.11 -3.00
C ASP A 77 -0.21 -19.81 -3.34
N ASN A 78 0.60 -19.23 -4.24
CA ASN A 78 1.88 -19.81 -4.66
C ASN A 78 3.06 -19.09 -3.98
N ASP A 79 3.88 -19.85 -3.25
CA ASP A 79 5.08 -19.34 -2.58
C ASP A 79 6.10 -18.75 -3.58
N GLU A 80 6.29 -19.36 -4.75
CA GLU A 80 7.17 -18.84 -5.80
C GLU A 80 6.68 -17.49 -6.34
N THR A 81 5.37 -17.35 -6.51
CA THR A 81 4.76 -16.07 -6.93
C THR A 81 4.94 -15.01 -5.85
N ARG A 82 4.78 -15.39 -4.58
CA ARG A 82 5.01 -14.49 -3.44
C ARG A 82 6.46 -14.02 -3.40
N GLU A 83 7.42 -14.91 -3.58
CA GLU A 83 8.85 -14.58 -3.61
C GLU A 83 9.18 -13.62 -4.76
N ASN A 84 8.65 -13.85 -5.96
CA ASN A 84 8.86 -12.95 -7.10
C ASN A 84 8.28 -11.56 -6.86
N ILE A 85 7.04 -11.47 -6.35
CA ILE A 85 6.41 -10.18 -6.00
C ILE A 85 7.24 -9.44 -4.96
N LEU A 86 7.65 -10.15 -3.89
CA LEU A 86 8.45 -9.54 -2.82
C LEU A 86 9.81 -9.08 -3.34
N LYS A 87 10.46 -9.84 -4.21
CA LYS A 87 11.73 -9.46 -4.83
C LYS A 87 11.58 -8.15 -5.61
N ASP A 88 10.61 -8.07 -6.49
CA ASP A 88 10.37 -6.89 -7.32
C ASP A 88 9.99 -5.66 -6.48
N LEU A 89 9.15 -5.83 -5.46
CA LEU A 89 8.78 -4.72 -4.56
C LEU A 89 9.99 -4.23 -3.73
N ASN A 90 10.85 -5.13 -3.28
CA ASN A 90 12.08 -4.77 -2.56
C ASN A 90 13.07 -4.05 -3.48
N GLU A 91 13.18 -4.46 -4.74
CA GLU A 91 14.01 -3.77 -5.73
C GLU A 91 13.53 -2.33 -5.93
N VAL A 92 12.22 -2.11 -6.13
CA VAL A 92 11.68 -0.75 -6.24
C VAL A 92 11.92 0.05 -4.95
N TYR A 93 11.76 -0.56 -3.78
CA TYR A 93 12.03 0.08 -2.50
C TYR A 93 13.47 0.58 -2.38
N GLU A 94 14.46 -0.28 -2.65
CA GLU A 94 15.87 0.08 -2.55
C GLU A 94 16.29 1.10 -3.63
N ASN A 95 15.79 0.94 -4.86
CA ASN A 95 16.00 1.92 -5.93
C ASN A 95 15.44 3.29 -5.54
N TRP A 96 14.22 3.33 -5.02
CA TRP A 96 13.58 4.56 -4.58
C TRP A 96 14.31 5.23 -3.42
N LYS A 97 14.83 4.43 -2.48
CA LYS A 97 15.57 4.89 -1.31
C LYS A 97 16.86 5.62 -1.68
N VAL A 98 17.59 5.16 -2.69
CA VAL A 98 18.84 5.78 -3.15
C VAL A 98 18.62 6.90 -4.18
N MET A 99 17.46 6.95 -4.84
CA MET A 99 17.13 7.95 -5.86
C MET A 99 17.16 9.38 -5.31
N ASP A 100 17.91 10.29 -5.95
CA ASP A 100 17.92 11.70 -5.54
C ASP A 100 16.57 12.38 -5.87
N VAL A 101 16.01 13.07 -4.87
CA VAL A 101 14.75 13.82 -4.95
C VAL A 101 14.81 15.00 -5.91
N SER A 102 16.01 15.51 -6.20
CA SER A 102 16.20 16.56 -7.20
C SER A 102 15.84 16.13 -8.62
N ASN A 103 15.82 14.82 -8.90
CA ASN A 103 15.51 14.27 -10.22
C ASN A 103 14.01 14.24 -10.56
N PHE A 104 13.11 14.49 -9.59
CA PHE A 104 11.66 14.53 -9.85
C PHE A 104 11.22 15.78 -10.59
N ASN A 105 11.86 16.92 -10.31
CA ASN A 105 11.47 18.20 -10.89
C ASN A 105 11.91 18.39 -12.36
N ARG A 106 12.66 17.44 -12.95
CA ARG A 106 13.12 17.51 -14.35
C ARG A 106 12.21 16.82 -15.37
N LYS A 107 11.23 16.03 -14.93
CA LYS A 107 10.31 15.30 -15.84
C LYS A 107 8.99 16.05 -16.10
N VAL A 108 8.84 17.25 -15.55
CA VAL A 108 7.60 18.06 -15.65
C VAL A 108 7.79 19.27 -16.59
N ASP A 109 8.92 19.36 -17.30
CA ASP A 109 9.18 20.36 -18.36
C ASP A 109 9.09 19.72 -19.76
#